data_AF-A0A0K0QR85-F1
#
_entry.id   AF-A0A0K0QR85-F1
#
_cell.length_a   1.000
_cell.length_b   1.000
_cell.length_c   1.000
_cell.angle_alpha   90.00
_cell.angle_beta   90.00
_cell.angle_gamma   90.00
#
_symmetry.space_group_name_H-M   'P 1'
#
loop_
_entity.id
_entity.type
_entity.pdbx_description
1 polymer ?
#
loop_
_entity_poly.entity_id
_entity_poly.type
_entity_poly.pdbx_seq_one_letter_code
_entity_poly.pdbx_strand_id
1 'polypeptide(L)'
;RWLFVEGFAGGVGSRKEELVDKKGDPKTLFHKFRDMFSKMPQWLKPKGFVEKVHDNYMRIINPDNGATITGEAGDNIGRGGRTTMYFLDEWAFVERQEAVDAAISQNTNVHIKGSTPNGIGDRFHQDRFSGRYAVFTMPWRANPDKNWTVTYNGKVIYPWYEKQLATLDDVVLAQEVDINYAASVEGVLIPSAWVQAAIDAHKKLQIEPTGDRIGGLDVADEGKDKNSFAARHGVVMTYLATWSGKGDDIFGTTQKAMDLCFEKSIDTLFYDADGLGAGCRGD
;
A
#
# COMPACT_ATOMS: atom_id res chain seq x y z
N ARG A 1 -3.57 -22.05 3.19
CA ARG A 1 -4.93 -22.45 3.63
C ARG A 1 -5.49 -23.58 2.77
N TRP A 2 -5.47 -23.47 1.44
CA TRP A 2 -5.94 -24.52 0.51
C TRP A 2 -5.45 -25.95 0.80
N LEU A 3 -4.20 -26.14 1.25
CA LEU A 3 -3.67 -27.46 1.62
C LEU A 3 -4.21 -28.04 2.94
N PHE A 4 -4.67 -27.21 3.87
CA PHE A 4 -4.82 -27.60 5.28
C PHE A 4 -6.18 -27.30 5.89
N VAL A 5 -7.02 -26.51 5.22
CA VAL A 5 -8.34 -26.11 5.72
C VAL A 5 -9.40 -26.73 4.84
N GLU A 6 -10.19 -27.62 5.43
CA GLU A 6 -11.31 -28.30 4.76
C GLU A 6 -12.34 -27.29 4.25
N GLY A 7 -12.83 -27.51 3.02
CA GLY A 7 -13.85 -26.65 2.40
C GLY A 7 -13.41 -25.20 2.13
N PHE A 8 -12.12 -24.89 2.24
CA PHE A 8 -11.61 -23.55 1.94
C PHE A 8 -11.93 -23.16 0.50
N ALA A 9 -12.51 -21.97 0.29
CA ALA A 9 -12.79 -21.42 -1.04
C ALA A 9 -11.98 -20.13 -1.24
N GLY A 10 -10.92 -20.20 -2.05
CA GLY A 10 -10.10 -19.03 -2.40
C GLY A 10 -10.55 -18.40 -3.71
N GLY A 11 -10.93 -17.13 -3.70
CA GLY A 11 -11.14 -16.33 -4.90
C GLY A 11 -9.84 -15.68 -5.36
N VAL A 12 -9.60 -15.65 -6.66
CA VAL A 12 -8.44 -14.97 -7.28
C VAL A 12 -8.94 -14.15 -8.45
N GLY A 13 -8.57 -12.88 -8.53
CA GLY A 13 -9.05 -12.01 -9.60
C GLY A 13 -8.04 -10.99 -10.07
N SER A 14 -8.20 -10.59 -11.33
CA SER A 14 -7.42 -9.54 -11.98
C SER A 14 -8.27 -8.82 -13.05
N ARG A 15 -7.74 -7.75 -13.65
CA ARG A 15 -8.45 -6.93 -14.64
C ARG A 15 -8.91 -7.70 -15.88
N LYS A 16 -8.22 -8.79 -16.27
CA LYS A 16 -8.55 -9.60 -17.46
C LYS A 16 -8.38 -11.08 -17.19
N GLU A 17 -9.23 -11.89 -17.81
CA GLU A 17 -9.24 -13.35 -17.66
C GLU A 17 -7.91 -13.98 -18.07
N GLU A 18 -7.31 -13.48 -19.14
CA GLU A 18 -6.01 -13.93 -19.65
C GLU A 18 -4.84 -13.69 -18.68
N LEU A 19 -4.99 -12.80 -17.68
CA LEU A 19 -4.01 -12.57 -16.63
C LEU A 19 -4.23 -13.51 -15.43
N VAL A 20 -5.46 -14.03 -15.29
CA VAL A 20 -5.82 -14.96 -14.22
C VAL A 20 -5.42 -16.38 -14.60
N ASP A 21 -5.87 -16.85 -15.77
CA ASP A 21 -5.48 -18.16 -16.29
C ASP A 21 -5.37 -18.14 -17.82
N LYS A 22 -4.17 -18.47 -18.32
CA LYS A 22 -3.91 -18.71 -19.73
C LYS A 22 -2.91 -19.83 -19.83
N LYS A 23 -3.33 -20.93 -20.44
CA LYS A 23 -2.52 -22.15 -20.52
C LYS A 23 -1.19 -21.87 -21.20
N GLY A 24 -0.10 -22.24 -20.54
CA GLY A 24 1.26 -22.05 -21.03
C GLY A 24 1.83 -20.64 -20.83
N ASP A 25 1.08 -19.69 -20.29
CA ASP A 25 1.58 -18.35 -19.99
C ASP A 25 2.06 -18.25 -18.53
N PRO A 26 3.38 -18.15 -18.29
CA PRO A 26 3.95 -18.12 -16.94
C PRO A 26 3.62 -16.85 -16.16
N LYS A 27 3.06 -15.83 -16.81
CA LYS A 27 2.71 -14.56 -16.15
C LYS A 27 1.42 -14.67 -15.34
N THR A 28 0.58 -15.65 -15.66
CA THR A 28 -0.77 -15.77 -15.07
C THR A 28 -0.77 -16.27 -13.64
N LEU A 29 -1.77 -15.85 -12.86
CA LEU A 29 -1.89 -16.21 -11.45
C LEU A 29 -2.01 -17.73 -11.25
N PHE A 30 -2.83 -18.39 -12.05
CA PHE A 30 -2.99 -19.84 -11.97
C PHE A 30 -1.72 -20.59 -12.39
N HIS A 31 -0.95 -20.10 -13.36
CA HIS A 31 0.35 -20.71 -13.66
C HIS A 31 1.29 -20.62 -12.46
N LYS A 32 1.35 -19.49 -11.76
CA LYS A 32 2.18 -19.34 -10.55
C LYS A 32 1.75 -20.33 -9.45
N PHE A 33 0.45 -20.52 -9.23
CA PHE A 33 -0.03 -21.54 -8.27
C PHE A 33 0.35 -22.96 -8.69
N ARG A 34 0.21 -23.31 -9.97
CA ARG A 34 0.60 -24.61 -10.51
C ARG A 34 2.11 -24.85 -10.41
N ASP A 35 2.91 -23.84 -10.69
CA ASP A 35 4.36 -23.89 -10.57
C ASP A 35 4.79 -24.09 -9.12
N MET A 36 4.24 -23.30 -8.18
CA MET A 36 4.43 -23.50 -6.74
C MET A 36 4.03 -24.92 -6.33
N PHE A 37 2.88 -25.40 -6.83
CA PHE A 37 2.39 -26.74 -6.55
C PHE A 37 3.33 -27.84 -7.06
N SER A 38 3.85 -27.70 -8.28
CA SER A 38 4.77 -28.67 -8.87
C SER A 38 6.04 -28.86 -8.04
N LYS A 39 6.54 -27.76 -7.46
CA LYS A 39 7.77 -27.68 -6.65
C LYS A 39 7.60 -28.10 -5.20
N MET A 40 6.37 -28.32 -4.73
CA MET A 40 6.15 -28.80 -3.36
C MET A 40 6.67 -30.23 -3.17
N PRO A 41 7.18 -30.58 -1.98
CA PRO A 41 7.53 -31.96 -1.65
C PRO A 41 6.32 -32.89 -1.79
N GLN A 42 6.55 -34.13 -2.22
CA GLN A 42 5.47 -35.09 -2.48
C GLN A 42 4.59 -35.33 -1.26
N TRP A 43 5.16 -35.32 -0.05
CA TRP A 43 4.41 -35.53 1.21
C TRP A 43 3.46 -34.37 1.55
N LEU A 44 3.67 -33.19 0.96
CA LEU A 44 2.84 -32.00 1.16
C LEU A 44 1.73 -31.86 0.11
N LYS A 45 1.85 -32.59 -1.02
CA LYS A 45 0.84 -32.56 -2.07
C LYS A 45 -0.42 -33.31 -1.60
N PRO A 46 -1.62 -32.85 -1.98
CA PRO A 46 -2.86 -33.51 -1.60
C PRO A 46 -2.94 -34.94 -2.11
N LYS A 47 -3.47 -35.82 -1.27
CA LYS A 47 -3.71 -37.22 -1.65
C LYS A 47 -4.73 -37.29 -2.78
N GLY A 48 -4.45 -38.12 -3.78
CA GLY A 48 -5.36 -38.33 -4.92
C GLY A 48 -5.42 -37.17 -5.93
N PHE A 49 -4.55 -36.15 -5.81
CA PHE A 49 -4.51 -35.07 -6.80
C PHE A 49 -4.03 -35.58 -8.17
N VAL A 50 -4.96 -35.57 -9.12
CA VAL A 50 -4.71 -35.82 -10.54
C VAL A 50 -4.90 -34.51 -11.31
N GLU A 51 -3.83 -33.99 -11.92
CA GLU A 51 -3.81 -32.70 -12.62
C GLU A 51 -4.93 -32.59 -13.66
N LYS A 52 -5.08 -33.60 -14.54
CA LYS A 52 -6.13 -33.63 -15.58
C LYS A 52 -7.57 -33.55 -15.08
N VAL A 53 -7.81 -33.85 -13.80
CA VAL A 53 -9.16 -33.89 -13.21
C VAL A 53 -9.40 -32.66 -12.31
N HIS A 54 -8.39 -32.29 -11.54
CA HIS A 54 -8.53 -31.32 -10.46
C HIS A 54 -7.98 -29.93 -10.81
N ASP A 55 -7.11 -29.83 -11.82
CA ASP A 55 -6.62 -28.58 -12.37
C ASP A 55 -7.37 -28.27 -13.68
N ASN A 56 -8.42 -27.47 -13.55
CA ASN A 56 -9.26 -27.03 -14.64
C ASN A 56 -8.98 -25.56 -14.96
N TYR A 57 -9.46 -25.10 -16.11
CA TYR A 57 -9.40 -23.69 -16.47
C TYR A 57 -10.09 -22.84 -15.38
N MET A 58 -9.36 -21.85 -14.86
CA MET A 58 -9.80 -20.93 -13.80
C MET A 58 -10.20 -21.63 -12.49
N ARG A 59 -9.86 -22.91 -12.30
CA ARG A 59 -10.27 -23.64 -11.09
C ARG A 59 -9.34 -24.78 -10.71
N ILE A 60 -8.80 -24.74 -9.50
CA ILE A 60 -8.01 -25.83 -8.91
C ILE A 60 -8.74 -26.39 -7.68
N ILE A 61 -8.90 -27.71 -7.62
CA ILE A 61 -9.59 -28.41 -6.53
C ILE A 61 -8.59 -29.29 -5.76
N ASN A 62 -8.66 -29.26 -4.44
CA ASN A 62 -7.96 -30.19 -3.57
C ASN A 62 -8.88 -31.39 -3.27
N PRO A 63 -8.62 -32.60 -3.81
CA PRO A 63 -9.47 -33.76 -3.54
C PRO A 63 -9.34 -34.33 -2.12
N ASP A 64 -8.28 -33.98 -1.40
CA ASP A 64 -8.01 -34.50 -0.05
C ASP A 64 -8.91 -33.81 1.00
N ASN A 65 -9.26 -32.54 0.79
CA ASN A 65 -10.03 -31.73 1.75
C ASN A 65 -11.15 -30.87 1.13
N GLY A 66 -11.43 -31.03 -0.16
CA GLY A 66 -12.47 -30.30 -0.89
C GLY A 66 -12.19 -28.81 -1.13
N ALA A 67 -11.02 -28.29 -0.77
CA ALA A 67 -10.70 -26.87 -0.95
C ALA A 67 -10.59 -26.48 -2.43
N THR A 68 -10.97 -25.25 -2.75
CA THR A 68 -10.97 -24.73 -4.13
C THR A 68 -10.21 -23.41 -4.23
N ILE A 69 -9.63 -23.18 -5.40
CA ILE A 69 -9.18 -21.87 -5.88
C ILE A 69 -9.93 -21.60 -7.17
N THR A 70 -10.65 -20.49 -7.24
CA THR A 70 -11.48 -20.10 -8.39
C THR A 70 -11.07 -18.72 -8.88
N GLY A 71 -10.85 -18.62 -10.19
CA GLY A 71 -10.52 -17.37 -10.87
C GLY A 71 -11.77 -16.61 -11.31
N GLU A 72 -11.74 -15.28 -11.21
CA GLU A 72 -12.71 -14.38 -11.84
C GLU A 72 -11.98 -13.15 -12.42
N ALA A 73 -12.59 -12.42 -13.35
CA ALA A 73 -11.94 -11.26 -13.97
C ALA A 73 -12.89 -10.09 -14.22
N GLY A 74 -12.32 -8.88 -14.21
CA GLY A 74 -13.04 -7.64 -14.47
C GLY A 74 -14.25 -7.47 -13.56
N ASP A 75 -15.42 -7.22 -14.15
CA ASP A 75 -16.65 -6.92 -13.41
C ASP A 75 -17.33 -8.15 -12.78
N ASN A 76 -16.91 -9.35 -13.18
CA ASN A 76 -17.47 -10.59 -12.67
C ASN A 76 -16.89 -10.96 -11.30
N ILE A 77 -15.80 -10.31 -10.88
CA ILE A 77 -15.15 -10.60 -9.61
C ILE A 77 -16.11 -10.31 -8.45
N GLY A 78 -16.25 -11.29 -7.55
CA GLY A 78 -17.08 -11.22 -6.35
C GLY A 78 -18.57 -11.46 -6.60
N ARG A 79 -19.01 -11.64 -7.84
CA ARG A 79 -20.45 -11.88 -8.15
C ARG A 79 -20.89 -13.33 -7.94
N GLY A 80 -19.95 -14.27 -7.86
CA GLY A 80 -20.22 -15.71 -7.72
C GLY A 80 -20.03 -16.23 -6.29
N GLY A 81 -21.11 -16.77 -5.69
CA GLY A 81 -21.04 -17.58 -4.47
C GLY A 81 -20.49 -16.85 -3.24
N ARG A 82 -19.89 -17.61 -2.32
CA ARG A 82 -19.17 -17.10 -1.15
C ARG A 82 -17.77 -17.69 -1.12
N THR A 83 -16.77 -16.86 -0.87
CA THR A 83 -15.38 -17.28 -0.73
C THR A 83 -14.87 -17.01 0.70
N THR A 84 -13.93 -17.83 1.14
CA THR A 84 -13.26 -17.65 2.44
C THR A 84 -12.33 -16.44 2.42
N MET A 85 -11.70 -16.16 1.28
CA MET A 85 -10.85 -14.99 1.05
C MET A 85 -10.69 -14.73 -0.44
N TYR A 86 -10.37 -13.48 -0.78
CA TYR A 86 -10.11 -13.06 -2.15
C TYR A 86 -8.71 -12.45 -2.31
N PHE A 87 -7.98 -12.88 -3.33
CA PHE A 87 -6.73 -12.26 -3.77
C PHE A 87 -6.96 -11.49 -5.07
N LEU A 88 -6.69 -10.19 -5.05
CA LEU A 88 -6.93 -9.27 -6.16
C LEU A 88 -5.58 -8.74 -6.64
N ASP A 89 -5.22 -9.08 -7.86
CA ASP A 89 -3.98 -8.67 -8.52
C ASP A 89 -4.23 -7.51 -9.49
N GLU A 90 -3.29 -6.57 -9.56
CA GLU A 90 -3.41 -5.34 -10.36
C GLU A 90 -4.70 -4.57 -10.07
N TRP A 91 -5.08 -4.52 -8.79
CA TRP A 91 -6.37 -3.98 -8.35
C TRP A 91 -6.60 -2.52 -8.77
N ALA A 92 -5.55 -1.69 -8.78
CA ALA A 92 -5.61 -0.28 -9.19
C ALA A 92 -5.90 -0.11 -10.71
N PHE A 93 -5.84 -1.18 -11.49
CA PHE A 93 -6.06 -1.17 -12.94
C PHE A 93 -7.35 -1.89 -13.35
N VAL A 94 -8.18 -2.30 -12.40
CA VAL A 94 -9.55 -2.74 -12.68
C VAL A 94 -10.37 -1.51 -13.06
N GLU A 95 -11.13 -1.55 -14.16
CA GLU A 95 -11.84 -0.37 -14.68
C GLU A 95 -12.94 0.13 -13.74
N ARG A 96 -13.82 -0.76 -13.26
CA ARG A 96 -14.97 -0.40 -12.40
C ARG A 96 -14.73 -0.80 -10.94
N GLN A 97 -13.63 -0.29 -10.36
CA GLN A 97 -13.18 -0.69 -9.02
C GLN A 97 -14.27 -0.58 -7.95
N GLU A 98 -15.07 0.49 -7.94
CA GLU A 98 -16.12 0.68 -6.93
C GLU A 98 -17.22 -0.38 -6.99
N ALA A 99 -17.70 -0.68 -8.20
CA ALA A 99 -18.74 -1.69 -8.40
C ALA A 99 -18.23 -3.09 -8.03
N VAL A 100 -16.98 -3.39 -8.38
CA VAL A 100 -16.34 -4.66 -8.05
C VAL A 100 -16.05 -4.77 -6.55
N ASP A 101 -15.59 -3.69 -5.90
CA ASP A 101 -15.39 -3.65 -4.45
C ASP A 101 -16.70 -3.90 -3.69
N ALA A 102 -17.79 -3.29 -4.16
CA ALA A 102 -19.12 -3.51 -3.59
C ALA A 102 -19.54 -4.99 -3.74
N ALA A 103 -19.33 -5.61 -4.90
CA ALA A 103 -19.64 -7.03 -5.11
C ALA A 103 -18.81 -7.95 -4.19
N ILE A 104 -17.49 -7.73 -4.14
CA ILE A 104 -16.58 -8.55 -3.33
C ILE A 104 -16.84 -8.38 -1.82
N SER A 105 -17.27 -7.20 -1.38
CA SER A 105 -17.64 -6.95 0.02
C SER A 105 -18.78 -7.86 0.52
N GLN A 106 -19.67 -8.29 -0.38
CA GLN A 106 -20.76 -9.22 -0.06
C GLN A 106 -20.34 -10.69 -0.19
N ASN A 107 -19.26 -10.95 -0.93
CA ASN A 107 -18.75 -12.28 -1.20
C ASN A 107 -17.90 -12.83 -0.04
N THR A 108 -17.01 -11.97 0.49
CA THR A 108 -16.09 -12.36 1.57
C THR A 108 -15.69 -11.16 2.44
N ASN A 109 -15.27 -11.45 3.67
CA ASN A 109 -14.78 -10.45 4.62
C ASN A 109 -13.24 -10.31 4.61
N VAL A 110 -12.54 -11.14 3.81
CA VAL A 110 -11.07 -11.15 3.76
C VAL A 110 -10.61 -10.82 2.34
N HIS A 111 -10.14 -9.59 2.15
CA HIS A 111 -9.60 -9.12 0.88
C HIS A 111 -8.10 -8.90 0.99
N ILE A 112 -7.34 -9.45 0.03
CA ILE A 112 -5.93 -9.15 -0.17
C ILE A 112 -5.81 -8.47 -1.53
N LYS A 113 -5.54 -7.16 -1.51
CA LYS A 113 -5.45 -6.31 -2.70
C LYS A 113 -3.98 -5.96 -2.96
N GLY A 114 -3.43 -6.46 -4.07
CA GLY A 114 -2.09 -6.15 -4.57
C GLY A 114 -2.16 -5.34 -5.85
N SER A 115 -1.38 -4.27 -5.94
CA SER A 115 -1.24 -3.45 -7.16
C SER A 115 -0.06 -2.49 -7.03
N THR A 116 0.45 -2.00 -8.17
CA THR A 116 1.18 -0.72 -8.20
C THR A 116 0.19 0.45 -8.15
N PRO A 117 0.62 1.66 -7.76
CA PRO A 117 -0.22 2.86 -7.80
C PRO A 117 -0.81 3.09 -9.19
N ASN A 118 -2.00 3.70 -9.29
CA ASN A 118 -2.58 4.14 -10.56
C ASN A 118 -3.26 5.52 -10.41
N GLY A 119 -2.51 6.47 -9.82
CA GLY A 119 -2.99 7.81 -9.53
C GLY A 119 -3.58 8.01 -8.14
N ILE A 120 -3.88 9.27 -7.82
CA ILE A 120 -4.57 9.66 -6.58
C ILE A 120 -6.07 9.55 -6.79
N GLY A 121 -6.76 9.01 -5.79
CA GLY A 121 -8.22 9.04 -5.73
C GLY A 121 -8.93 7.79 -6.25
N ASP A 122 -8.22 6.85 -6.88
CA ASP A 122 -8.79 5.54 -7.19
C ASP A 122 -9.12 4.73 -5.92
N ARG A 123 -9.86 3.63 -6.05
CA ARG A 123 -10.31 2.85 -4.89
C ARG A 123 -9.12 2.24 -4.15
N PHE A 124 -8.07 1.83 -4.85
CA PHE A 124 -6.86 1.28 -4.23
C PHE A 124 -6.13 2.30 -3.36
N HIS A 125 -5.94 3.54 -3.87
CA HIS A 125 -5.40 4.67 -3.13
C HIS A 125 -6.26 4.99 -1.90
N GLN A 126 -7.58 5.12 -2.09
CA GLN A 126 -8.50 5.37 -0.98
C GLN A 126 -8.39 4.29 0.11
N ASP A 127 -8.40 3.01 -0.28
CA ASP A 127 -8.30 1.90 0.67
C ASP A 127 -6.99 1.91 1.44
N ARG A 128 -5.87 2.12 0.74
CA ARG A 128 -4.53 2.23 1.34
C ARG A 128 -4.46 3.30 2.42
N PHE A 129 -4.96 4.50 2.14
CA PHE A 129 -4.85 5.64 3.06
C PHE A 129 -6.03 5.76 4.03
N SER A 130 -7.05 4.89 3.92
CA SER A 130 -8.23 4.91 4.80
C SER A 130 -7.95 4.50 6.25
N GLY A 131 -6.85 3.80 6.51
CA GLY A 131 -6.57 3.17 7.81
C GLY A 131 -7.44 1.95 8.13
N ARG A 132 -8.32 1.51 7.22
CA ARG A 132 -9.18 0.33 7.41
C ARG A 132 -8.46 -1.00 7.16
N TYR A 133 -7.39 -0.98 6.36
CA TYR A 133 -6.64 -2.17 5.97
C TYR A 133 -5.26 -2.17 6.61
N ALA A 134 -4.76 -3.36 6.93
CA ALA A 134 -3.35 -3.54 7.22
C ALA A 134 -2.55 -3.33 5.93
N VAL A 135 -1.77 -2.26 5.87
CA VAL A 135 -0.98 -1.91 4.68
C VAL A 135 0.39 -2.56 4.77
N PHE A 136 0.72 -3.37 3.77
CA PHE A 136 2.08 -3.85 3.51
C PHE A 136 2.62 -3.19 2.24
N THR A 137 3.90 -2.82 2.25
CA THR A 137 4.57 -2.19 1.09
C THR A 137 5.92 -2.85 0.90
N MET A 138 6.18 -3.34 -0.31
CA MET A 138 7.43 -3.98 -0.67
C MET A 138 8.15 -3.13 -1.74
N PRO A 139 8.95 -2.12 -1.32
CA PRO A 139 9.75 -1.35 -2.26
C PRO A 139 10.85 -2.23 -2.87
N TRP A 140 11.39 -1.85 -4.02
CA TRP A 140 12.47 -2.60 -4.66
C TRP A 140 13.71 -2.73 -3.76
N ARG A 141 13.94 -1.76 -2.85
CA ARG A 141 15.02 -1.80 -1.85
C ARG A 141 14.85 -2.93 -0.82
N ALA A 142 13.65 -3.47 -0.65
CA ALA A 142 13.42 -4.65 0.20
C ALA A 142 13.70 -5.96 -0.56
N ASN A 143 13.88 -5.91 -1.88
CA ASN A 143 14.19 -7.09 -2.67
C ASN A 143 15.72 -7.32 -2.71
N PRO A 144 16.22 -8.45 -2.17
CA PRO A 144 17.66 -8.72 -2.09
C PRO A 144 18.35 -8.80 -3.47
N ASP A 145 17.62 -9.20 -4.51
CA ASP A 145 18.16 -9.29 -5.88
C ASP A 145 18.30 -7.92 -6.55
N LYS A 146 17.62 -6.89 -6.00
CA LYS A 146 17.61 -5.51 -6.54
C LYS A 146 18.37 -4.50 -5.69
N ASN A 147 18.45 -4.72 -4.38
CA ASN A 147 19.00 -3.76 -3.40
C ASN A 147 20.53 -3.81 -3.24
N TRP A 148 21.25 -4.53 -4.11
CA TRP A 148 22.70 -4.57 -4.04
C TRP A 148 23.32 -3.25 -4.53
N THR A 149 24.49 -2.92 -3.99
CA THR A 149 25.20 -1.67 -4.27
C THR A 149 26.60 -1.92 -4.83
N VAL A 150 27.12 -0.94 -5.58
CA VAL A 150 28.52 -0.89 -6.00
C VAL A 150 29.05 0.53 -5.86
N THR A 151 30.36 0.67 -5.72
CA THR A 151 31.02 1.98 -5.82
C THR A 151 31.45 2.22 -7.27
N TYR A 152 30.96 3.30 -7.86
CA TYR A 152 31.29 3.72 -9.21
C TYR A 152 31.65 5.22 -9.19
N ASN A 153 32.83 5.58 -9.72
CA ASN A 153 33.35 6.96 -9.69
C ASN A 153 33.32 7.60 -8.29
N GLY A 154 33.65 6.83 -7.24
CA GLY A 154 33.64 7.30 -5.85
C GLY A 154 32.25 7.45 -5.21
N LYS A 155 31.17 7.09 -5.92
CA LYS A 155 29.79 7.14 -5.42
C LYS A 155 29.21 5.73 -5.28
N VAL A 156 28.52 5.48 -4.17
CA VAL A 156 27.73 4.25 -4.00
C VAL A 156 26.43 4.38 -4.79
N ILE A 157 26.17 3.43 -5.68
CA ILE A 157 24.98 3.37 -6.54
C ILE A 157 24.26 2.02 -6.39
N TYR A 158 23.01 1.97 -6.86
CA TYR A 158 22.21 0.75 -6.99
C TYR A 158 22.04 0.41 -8.48
N PRO A 159 22.84 -0.50 -9.05
CA PRO A 159 22.86 -0.68 -10.51
C PRO A 159 21.51 -1.05 -11.13
N TRP A 160 20.68 -1.79 -10.40
CA TRP A 160 19.32 -2.10 -10.85
C TRP A 160 18.46 -0.83 -11.02
N TYR A 161 18.55 0.11 -10.08
CA TYR A 161 17.80 1.36 -10.10
C TYR A 161 18.35 2.34 -11.13
N GLU A 162 19.67 2.46 -11.26
CA GLU A 162 20.32 3.24 -12.33
C GLU A 162 19.88 2.77 -13.72
N LYS A 163 19.73 1.44 -13.90
CA LYS A 163 19.16 0.89 -15.12
C LYS A 163 17.71 1.33 -15.32
N GLN A 164 16.87 1.35 -14.28
CA GLN A 164 15.48 1.81 -14.41
C GLN A 164 15.43 3.27 -14.83
N LEU A 165 16.20 4.14 -14.17
CA LEU A 165 16.35 5.56 -14.51
C LEU A 165 16.74 5.78 -15.98
N ALA A 166 17.61 4.93 -16.52
CA ALA A 166 18.06 5.04 -17.91
C ALA A 166 17.04 4.51 -18.94
N THR A 167 16.04 3.73 -18.52
CA THR A 167 15.14 3.01 -19.45
C THR A 167 13.67 3.41 -19.36
N LEU A 168 13.22 3.89 -18.21
CA LEU A 168 11.83 4.26 -17.96
C LEU A 168 11.68 5.78 -18.04
N ASP A 169 10.53 6.25 -18.51
CA ASP A 169 10.16 7.65 -18.33
C ASP A 169 9.85 7.95 -16.86
N ASP A 170 9.91 9.23 -16.49
CA ASP A 170 9.77 9.69 -15.11
C ASP A 170 8.44 9.28 -14.46
N VAL A 171 7.35 9.22 -15.24
CA VAL A 171 6.01 8.86 -14.74
C VAL A 171 5.96 7.37 -14.41
N VAL A 172 6.42 6.52 -15.35
CA VAL A 172 6.46 5.07 -15.14
C VAL A 172 7.43 4.69 -14.04
N LEU A 173 8.61 5.32 -13.96
CA LEU A 173 9.56 5.10 -12.88
C LEU A 173 8.93 5.43 -11.53
N ALA A 174 8.30 6.60 -11.42
CA ALA A 174 7.67 7.04 -10.18
C ALA A 174 6.55 6.09 -9.75
N GLN A 175 5.72 5.63 -10.68
CA GLN A 175 4.58 4.75 -10.40
C GLN A 175 5.04 3.32 -10.08
N GLU A 176 5.79 2.68 -10.98
CA GLU A 176 6.11 1.24 -10.94
C GLU A 176 7.28 0.91 -10.01
N VAL A 177 8.23 1.84 -9.84
CA VAL A 177 9.46 1.60 -9.08
C VAL A 177 9.43 2.32 -7.74
N ASP A 178 9.06 3.60 -7.72
CA ASP A 178 9.12 4.43 -6.52
C ASP A 178 7.80 4.46 -5.71
N ILE A 179 6.76 3.75 -6.18
CA ILE A 179 5.46 3.62 -5.51
C ILE A 179 4.82 5.01 -5.24
N ASN A 180 4.93 5.89 -6.22
CA ASN A 180 4.39 7.24 -6.15
C ASN A 180 2.97 7.29 -6.72
N TYR A 181 1.99 7.47 -5.83
CA TYR A 181 0.59 7.63 -6.22
C TYR A 181 0.30 8.96 -6.93
N ALA A 182 1.15 9.98 -6.74
CA ALA A 182 1.00 11.30 -7.34
C ALA A 182 1.69 11.43 -8.72
N ALA A 183 2.33 10.37 -9.22
CA ALA A 183 3.16 10.41 -10.45
C ALA A 183 2.41 10.93 -11.70
N SER A 184 1.09 10.87 -11.71
CA SER A 184 0.21 11.30 -12.81
C SER A 184 -0.59 12.59 -12.54
N VAL A 185 -0.35 13.27 -11.41
CA VAL A 185 -1.12 14.47 -11.04
C VAL A 185 -0.40 15.74 -11.51
N GLU A 186 -0.99 16.45 -12.47
CA GLU A 186 -0.58 17.80 -12.85
C GLU A 186 -0.80 18.76 -11.66
N GLY A 187 0.19 19.58 -11.30
CA GLY A 187 0.10 20.54 -10.19
C GLY A 187 0.74 20.11 -8.86
N VAL A 188 1.53 19.03 -8.83
CA VAL A 188 2.33 18.67 -7.64
C VAL A 188 3.42 19.72 -7.38
N LEU A 189 3.27 20.50 -6.30
CA LEU A 189 4.23 21.54 -5.91
C LEU A 189 5.52 20.98 -5.28
N ILE A 190 5.42 19.85 -4.57
CA ILE A 190 6.56 19.20 -3.91
C ILE A 190 6.75 17.81 -4.53
N PRO A 191 7.68 17.66 -5.48
CA PRO A 191 7.97 16.37 -6.12
C PRO A 191 8.39 15.30 -5.10
N SER A 192 7.91 14.06 -5.29
CA SER A 192 8.28 12.92 -4.45
C SER A 192 9.80 12.71 -4.40
N ALA A 193 10.50 12.92 -5.52
CA ALA A 193 11.96 12.84 -5.58
C ALA A 193 12.66 13.74 -4.54
N TRP A 194 12.12 14.94 -4.28
CA TRP A 194 12.68 15.86 -3.29
C TRP A 194 12.42 15.36 -1.86
N VAL A 195 11.23 14.83 -1.60
CA VAL A 195 10.89 14.22 -0.31
C VAL A 195 11.79 13.02 -0.03
N GLN A 196 11.96 12.12 -1.00
CA GLN A 196 12.83 10.94 -0.87
C GLN A 196 14.30 11.32 -0.64
N ALA A 197 14.79 12.37 -1.31
CA ALA A 197 16.13 12.90 -1.08
C ALA A 197 16.29 13.48 0.33
N ALA A 198 15.25 14.16 0.85
CA ALA A 198 15.24 14.79 2.17
C ALA A 198 15.24 13.79 3.34
N ILE A 199 14.69 12.58 3.15
CA ILE A 199 14.70 11.54 4.19
C ILE A 199 16.15 11.23 4.60
N ASP A 200 16.45 11.45 5.88
CA ASP A 200 17.77 11.29 6.48
C ASP A 200 18.89 12.09 5.79
N ALA A 201 18.55 13.16 5.08
CA ALA A 201 19.55 14.03 4.43
C ALA A 201 20.56 14.58 5.44
N HIS A 202 20.11 14.96 6.64
CA HIS A 202 20.99 15.43 7.72
C HIS A 202 22.05 14.39 8.12
N LYS A 203 21.72 13.09 8.12
CA LYS A 203 22.71 12.01 8.38
C LYS A 203 23.67 11.83 7.20
N LYS A 204 23.12 11.82 5.98
CA LYS A 204 23.91 11.64 4.74
C LYS A 204 24.92 12.76 4.54
N LEU A 205 24.52 13.98 4.88
CA LEU A 205 25.32 15.20 4.75
C LEU A 205 26.09 15.56 6.03
N GLN A 206 25.95 14.77 7.09
CA GLN A 206 26.61 14.98 8.39
C GLN A 206 26.30 16.37 8.98
N ILE A 207 25.04 16.78 8.89
CA ILE A 207 24.51 18.01 9.45
C ILE A 207 23.85 17.68 10.79
N GLU A 208 24.41 18.21 11.87
CA GLU A 208 23.76 18.15 13.17
C GLU A 208 22.59 19.14 13.22
N PRO A 209 21.40 18.73 13.69
CA PRO A 209 20.27 19.64 13.83
C PRO A 209 20.56 20.72 14.88
N THR A 210 20.40 21.98 14.49
CA THR A 210 20.57 23.15 15.38
C THR A 210 19.46 24.18 15.15
N GLY A 211 19.08 24.92 16.19
CA GLY A 211 18.14 26.04 16.11
C GLY A 211 16.87 25.78 16.92
N ASP A 212 15.81 26.51 16.60
CA ASP A 212 14.57 26.45 17.37
C ASP A 212 13.85 25.12 17.20
N ARG A 213 13.16 24.68 18.27
CA ARG A 213 12.21 23.56 18.21
C ARG A 213 10.82 24.10 17.99
N ILE A 214 10.27 23.87 16.81
CA ILE A 214 9.02 24.48 16.36
C ILE A 214 8.01 23.39 16.02
N GLY A 215 6.79 23.57 16.53
CA GLY A 215 5.60 22.79 16.22
C GLY A 215 4.68 23.55 15.27
N GLY A 216 3.97 22.81 14.42
CA GLY A 216 2.89 23.28 13.58
C GLY A 216 1.65 22.41 13.78
N LEU A 217 0.50 23.02 13.96
CA LEU A 217 -0.80 22.35 14.12
C LEU A 217 -1.76 22.77 13.02
N ASP A 218 -2.36 21.79 12.35
CA ASP A 218 -3.51 21.95 11.47
C ASP A 218 -4.73 21.28 12.14
N VAL A 219 -5.79 22.05 12.30
CA VAL A 219 -6.95 21.72 13.14
C VAL A 219 -8.10 21.23 12.26
N ALA A 220 -8.62 20.05 12.57
CA ALA A 220 -9.81 19.48 11.96
C ALA A 220 -10.93 19.34 12.99
N ASP A 221 -12.15 19.06 12.51
CA ASP A 221 -13.32 18.84 13.34
C ASP A 221 -13.59 17.33 13.60
N GLU A 222 -14.81 17.02 13.99
CA GLU A 222 -15.30 15.65 14.16
C GLU A 222 -15.53 14.89 12.84
N GLY A 223 -15.28 15.56 11.71
CA GLY A 223 -15.45 15.03 10.37
C GLY A 223 -14.47 13.92 10.02
N LYS A 224 -14.35 13.69 8.71
CA LYS A 224 -13.50 12.61 8.18
C LYS A 224 -12.01 12.94 8.31
N ASP A 225 -11.68 14.22 8.24
CA ASP A 225 -10.30 14.69 8.25
C ASP A 225 -9.73 14.66 9.67
N LYS A 226 -8.40 14.59 9.76
CA LYS A 226 -7.68 14.44 11.02
C LYS A 226 -6.92 15.72 11.34
N ASN A 227 -6.85 16.02 12.62
CA ASN A 227 -5.85 16.95 13.14
C ASN A 227 -4.45 16.45 12.79
N SER A 228 -3.56 17.38 12.43
CA SER A 228 -2.19 17.07 12.03
C SER A 228 -1.19 17.94 12.78
N PHE A 229 -0.17 17.31 13.36
CA PHE A 229 0.89 17.99 14.09
C PHE A 229 2.24 17.60 13.52
N ALA A 230 3.09 18.60 13.26
CA ALA A 230 4.47 18.41 12.85
C ALA A 230 5.41 19.17 13.78
N ALA A 231 6.53 18.56 14.15
CA ALA A 231 7.57 19.21 14.95
C ALA A 231 8.94 19.05 14.29
N ARG A 232 9.77 20.09 14.42
CA ARG A 232 11.13 20.14 13.90
C ARG A 232 12.10 20.73 14.92
N HIS A 233 13.37 20.34 14.83
CA HIS A 233 14.50 21.02 15.46
C HIS A 233 15.40 21.57 14.35
N GLY A 234 15.42 22.89 14.19
CA GLY A 234 16.09 23.51 13.04
C GLY A 234 15.54 22.98 11.71
N VAL A 235 16.42 22.47 10.86
CA VAL A 235 16.08 21.93 9.52
C VAL A 235 15.56 20.48 9.54
N VAL A 236 15.52 19.82 10.70
CA VAL A 236 15.15 18.40 10.78
C VAL A 236 13.78 18.25 11.43
N MET A 237 12.84 17.66 10.69
CA MET A 237 11.56 17.22 11.23
C MET A 237 11.77 16.03 12.16
N THR A 238 11.36 16.16 13.41
CA THR A 238 11.62 15.18 14.49
C THR A 238 10.38 14.38 14.86
N TYR A 239 9.19 14.89 14.56
CA TYR A 239 7.95 14.24 14.95
C TYR A 239 6.78 14.60 14.04
N LEU A 240 5.92 13.62 13.78
CA LEU A 240 4.67 13.76 13.06
C LEU A 240 3.59 12.97 13.80
N ALA A 241 2.42 13.56 13.98
CA ALA A 241 1.26 12.89 14.56
C ALA A 241 -0.02 13.31 13.86
N THR A 242 -0.98 12.39 13.81
CA THR A 242 -2.35 12.68 13.39
C THR A 242 -3.35 12.04 14.33
N TRP A 243 -4.50 12.68 14.55
CA TRP A 243 -5.59 12.11 15.36
C TRP A 243 -6.95 12.60 14.89
N SER A 244 -7.99 11.80 15.13
CA SER A 244 -9.37 12.22 14.87
C SER A 244 -9.83 13.16 15.98
N GLY A 245 -10.58 14.21 15.62
CA GLY A 245 -11.29 15.07 16.58
C GLY A 245 -12.64 14.51 17.04
N LYS A 246 -13.05 13.33 16.56
CA LYS A 246 -14.39 12.78 16.82
C LYS A 246 -14.64 12.51 18.31
N GLY A 247 -15.73 13.05 18.83
CA GLY A 247 -16.12 12.89 20.23
C GLY A 247 -15.39 13.84 21.17
N ASP A 248 -14.78 14.89 20.62
CA ASP A 248 -14.06 15.93 21.33
C ASP A 248 -14.27 17.26 20.59
N ASP A 249 -13.86 18.36 21.22
CA ASP A 249 -13.93 19.69 20.60
C ASP A 249 -12.52 20.25 20.31
N ILE A 250 -12.49 21.52 19.92
CA ILE A 250 -11.23 22.23 19.63
C ILE A 250 -10.34 22.31 20.88
N PHE A 251 -10.92 22.35 22.08
CA PHE A 251 -10.15 22.39 23.32
C PHE A 251 -9.37 21.08 23.51
N GLY A 252 -9.98 19.93 23.26
CA GLY A 252 -9.27 18.64 23.36
C GLY A 252 -8.11 18.52 22.36
N THR A 253 -8.30 19.02 21.14
CA THR A 253 -7.21 19.11 20.14
C THR A 253 -6.10 20.05 20.61
N THR A 254 -6.45 21.20 21.18
CA THR A 254 -5.49 22.19 21.70
C THR A 254 -4.69 21.60 22.87
N GLN A 255 -5.37 20.96 23.82
CA GLN A 255 -4.73 20.30 24.97
C GLN A 255 -3.73 19.25 24.49
N LYS A 256 -4.14 18.39 23.54
CA LYS A 256 -3.26 17.37 22.98
C LYS A 256 -2.04 17.95 22.27
N ALA A 257 -2.22 19.04 21.52
CA ALA A 257 -1.09 19.72 20.87
C ALA A 257 -0.10 20.31 21.89
N MET A 258 -0.61 20.87 23.00
CA MET A 258 0.23 21.36 24.10
C MET A 258 0.98 20.23 24.80
N ASP A 259 0.31 19.11 25.08
CA ASP A 259 0.95 17.92 25.67
C ASP A 259 2.09 17.40 24.78
N LEU A 260 1.87 17.36 23.45
CA LEU A 260 2.91 17.01 22.48
C LEU A 260 4.07 18.01 22.49
N CYS A 261 3.79 19.31 22.64
CA CYS A 261 4.84 20.31 22.76
C CYS A 261 5.69 20.08 24.00
N PHE A 262 5.09 19.78 25.15
CA PHE A 262 5.84 19.44 26.36
C PHE A 262 6.65 18.15 26.19
N GLU A 263 6.03 17.07 25.68
CA GLU A 263 6.68 15.76 25.50
C GLU A 263 7.88 15.84 24.55
N LYS A 264 7.77 16.63 23.48
CA LYS A 264 8.81 16.76 22.44
C LYS A 264 9.73 17.97 22.65
N SER A 265 9.59 18.68 23.78
CA SER A 265 10.37 19.87 24.11
C SER A 265 10.31 20.93 23.00
N ILE A 266 9.10 21.24 22.54
CA ILE A 266 8.86 22.26 21.51
C ILE A 266 8.77 23.62 22.18
N ASP A 267 9.57 24.56 21.68
CA ASP A 267 9.71 25.90 22.26
C ASP A 267 8.66 26.88 21.70
N THR A 268 8.17 26.63 20.47
CA THR A 268 7.18 27.50 19.80
C THR A 268 6.20 26.68 18.98
N LEU A 269 4.91 26.94 19.19
CA LEU A 269 3.82 26.33 18.42
C LEU A 269 3.17 27.38 17.51
N PHE A 270 3.12 27.08 16.22
CA PHE A 270 2.22 27.73 15.28
C PHE A 270 1.02 26.83 15.04
N TYR A 271 -0.14 27.41 14.79
CA TYR A 271 -1.35 26.68 14.42
C TYR A 271 -2.05 27.43 13.30
N ASP A 272 -2.81 26.70 12.49
CA ASP A 272 -3.73 27.31 11.54
C ASP A 272 -4.84 28.02 12.33
N ALA A 273 -4.85 29.35 12.28
CA ALA A 273 -5.85 30.17 12.96
C ALA A 273 -7.03 30.52 12.05
N ASP A 274 -7.01 30.11 10.78
CA ASP A 274 -8.14 30.29 9.88
C ASP A 274 -9.23 29.24 10.15
N GLY A 275 -10.49 29.67 10.03
CA GLY A 275 -11.63 28.79 10.25
C GLY A 275 -11.73 28.25 11.69
N LEU A 276 -11.64 26.93 11.83
CA LEU A 276 -11.85 26.23 13.11
C LEU A 276 -10.74 26.53 14.13
N GLY A 277 -9.49 26.65 13.67
CA GLY A 277 -8.36 26.80 14.57
C GLY A 277 -8.29 28.18 15.25
N ALA A 278 -9.14 29.14 14.87
CA ALA A 278 -9.37 30.36 15.64
C ALA A 278 -9.69 30.07 17.11
N GLY A 279 -10.42 28.97 17.39
CA GLY A 279 -10.77 28.55 18.74
C GLY A 279 -9.59 28.03 19.60
N CYS A 280 -8.44 27.72 19.00
CA CYS A 280 -7.26 27.25 19.74
C CYS A 280 -6.61 28.35 20.59
N ARG A 281 -6.85 29.62 20.27
CA ARG A 281 -6.30 30.75 21.03
C ARG A 281 -6.91 30.87 22.42
N GLY A 282 -8.16 30.45 22.57
CA GLY A 282 -8.92 30.53 23.82
C GLY A 282 -9.23 31.94 24.30
N ASP A 283 -9.31 32.94 23.39
CA ASP A 283 -9.74 34.31 23.69
C ASP A 283 -11.26 34.53 23.63
#